data_AF-A0A510INI5-F1
#
_entry.id   AF-A0A510INI5-F1
#
_cell.length_a   1.000
_cell.length_b   1.000
_cell.length_c   1.000
_cell.angle_alpha   90.00
_cell.angle_beta   90.00
_cell.angle_gamma   90.00
#
_symmetry.space_group_name_H-M   'P 1'
#
loop_
_entity.id
_entity.type
_entity.pdbx_description
1 polymer ?
#
loop_
_entity_poly.entity_id
_entity_poly.type
_entity_poly.pdbx_seq_one_letter_code
_entity_poly.pdbx_strand_id
1 'polypeptide(L)'
;MSTKEFSPPDYSAPAFLEKGVQHMRDRAEQRDSEDGERSMVKTVNAFNALYGHCLTEEQGWMFMVLLKQSRASCGVFVADDYEDGAAYFALGGEAAAKARAQ
;
A
#
# COMPACT_ATOMS: atom_id res chain seq x y z
N MET A 1 -22.04 33.10 -6.66
CA MET A 1 -20.83 32.25 -6.73
C MET A 1 -20.60 31.69 -5.33
N SER A 2 -20.86 30.40 -5.12
CA SER A 2 -20.71 29.77 -3.81
C SER A 2 -19.22 29.53 -3.53
N THR A 3 -18.67 30.23 -2.55
CA THR A 3 -17.34 29.98 -1.99
C THR A 3 -17.35 28.58 -1.39
N LYS A 4 -16.68 27.61 -2.04
CA LYS A 4 -16.37 26.33 -1.38
C LYS A 4 -15.56 26.67 -0.13
N GLU A 5 -16.14 26.47 1.04
CA GLU A 5 -15.41 26.57 2.31
C GLU A 5 -14.27 25.56 2.30
N PHE A 6 -13.07 26.04 2.61
CA PHE A 6 -11.93 25.17 2.82
C PHE A 6 -12.09 24.48 4.17
N SER A 7 -12.39 23.18 4.16
CA SER A 7 -12.26 22.34 5.35
C SER A 7 -10.81 21.87 5.45
N PRO A 8 -10.16 21.96 6.62
CA PRO A 8 -8.84 21.37 6.82
C PRO A 8 -8.90 19.85 6.62
N PRO A 9 -7.77 19.20 6.28
CA PRO A 9 -7.71 17.75 6.14
C PRO A 9 -8.04 17.04 7.46
N ASP A 10 -8.78 15.94 7.38
CA ASP A 10 -9.04 15.06 8.53
C ASP A 10 -7.86 14.08 8.71
N TYR A 11 -7.24 14.13 9.89
CA TYR A 11 -6.15 13.24 10.31
C TYR A 11 -6.59 12.27 11.41
N SER A 12 -7.88 11.95 11.47
CA SER A 12 -8.39 10.87 12.32
C SER A 12 -7.90 9.50 11.81
N ALA A 13 -7.77 8.53 12.72
CA ALA A 13 -7.36 7.18 12.34
C ALA A 13 -8.27 6.53 11.25
N PRO A 14 -9.61 6.67 11.31
CA PRO A 14 -10.48 6.22 10.23
C PRO A 14 -10.18 6.90 8.88
N ALA A 15 -9.92 8.21 8.88
CA ALA A 15 -9.60 8.94 7.64
C ALA A 15 -8.34 8.39 6.96
N PHE A 16 -7.29 8.04 7.71
CA PHE A 16 -6.10 7.39 7.13
C PHE A 16 -6.42 6.03 6.50
N LEU A 17 -7.25 5.21 7.15
CA LEU A 17 -7.66 3.91 6.61
C LEU A 17 -8.48 4.08 5.33
N GLU A 18 -9.45 4.99 5.34
CA GLU A 18 -10.30 5.28 4.18
C GLU A 18 -9.48 5.81 2.99
N LYS A 19 -8.48 6.66 3.26
CA LYS A 19 -7.51 7.10 2.25
C LYS A 19 -6.68 5.95 1.70
N GLY A 20 -6.20 5.05 2.56
CA GLY A 20 -5.51 3.82 2.13
C GLY A 20 -6.39 2.94 1.24
N VAL A 21 -7.69 2.82 1.54
CA VAL A 21 -8.66 2.13 0.67
C VAL A 21 -8.74 2.81 -0.70
N GLN A 22 -8.81 4.15 -0.73
CA GLN A 22 -8.85 4.89 -1.99
C GLN A 22 -7.56 4.68 -2.81
N HIS A 23 -6.38 4.71 -2.19
CA HIS A 23 -5.11 4.45 -2.87
C HIS A 23 -5.07 3.07 -3.54
N MET A 24 -5.62 2.04 -2.89
CA MET A 24 -5.73 0.70 -3.49
C MET A 24 -6.68 0.69 -4.69
N ARG A 25 -7.82 1.39 -4.61
CA ARG A 25 -8.78 1.50 -5.71
C ARG A 25 -8.21 2.28 -6.89
N ASP A 26 -7.60 3.43 -6.63
CA ASP A 26 -6.98 4.26 -7.67
C ASP A 26 -5.87 3.48 -8.40
N ARG A 27 -5.09 2.67 -7.67
CA ARG A 27 -4.07 1.79 -8.27
C ARG A 27 -4.68 0.69 -9.11
N ALA A 28 -5.78 0.07 -8.66
CA ALA A 28 -6.52 -0.90 -9.46
C ALA A 28 -7.03 -0.27 -10.75
N GLU A 29 -7.74 0.86 -10.67
CA GLU A 29 -8.28 1.58 -11.83
C GLU A 29 -7.21 2.02 -12.84
N GLN A 30 -6.06 2.51 -12.37
CA GLN A 30 -4.96 2.96 -13.25
C GLN A 30 -4.18 1.82 -13.89
N ARG A 31 -4.24 0.61 -13.34
CA ARG A 31 -3.38 -0.51 -13.71
C ARG A 31 -4.14 -1.77 -14.10
N ASP A 32 -5.47 -1.67 -14.25
CA ASP A 32 -6.36 -2.79 -14.50
C ASP A 32 -5.98 -3.54 -15.79
N SER A 33 -5.22 -4.61 -15.58
CA SER A 33 -5.43 -5.90 -16.24
C SER A 33 -6.51 -6.66 -15.45
N GLU A 34 -7.31 -7.49 -16.12
CA GLU A 34 -8.49 -8.22 -15.60
C GLU A 34 -8.33 -8.98 -14.25
N ASP A 35 -7.11 -9.10 -13.70
CA ASP A 35 -6.77 -9.83 -12.48
C ASP A 35 -6.30 -8.94 -11.28
N GLY A 36 -6.40 -7.60 -11.35
CA GLY A 36 -6.04 -6.68 -10.25
C GLY A 36 -4.55 -6.29 -10.13
N GLU A 37 -4.15 -5.69 -8.99
CA GLU A 37 -2.80 -5.11 -8.77
C GLU A 37 -1.70 -6.19 -8.58
N ARG A 38 -1.24 -6.82 -9.68
CA ARG A 38 -0.17 -7.84 -9.66
C ARG A 38 1.25 -7.27 -9.62
N SER A 39 1.42 -6.02 -9.22
CA SER A 39 2.70 -5.31 -9.26
C SER A 39 3.72 -5.94 -8.30
N MET A 40 3.28 -6.36 -7.12
CA MET A 40 4.18 -6.96 -6.12
C MET A 40 4.66 -8.35 -6.51
N VAL A 41 3.79 -9.26 -6.98
CA VAL A 41 4.20 -10.59 -7.48
C VAL A 41 5.26 -10.47 -8.56
N LYS A 42 5.03 -9.59 -9.56
CA LYS A 42 5.99 -9.37 -10.65
C LYS A 42 7.33 -8.84 -10.12
N THR A 43 7.28 -7.89 -9.19
CA THR A 43 8.46 -7.30 -8.57
C THR A 43 9.27 -8.34 -7.81
N VAL A 44 8.62 -9.11 -6.95
CA VAL A 44 9.24 -10.17 -6.14
C VAL A 44 9.85 -11.26 -7.02
N ASN A 45 9.13 -11.71 -8.06
CA ASN A 45 9.64 -12.72 -8.99
C ASN A 45 10.90 -12.24 -9.73
N ALA A 46 10.90 -10.99 -10.21
CA ALA A 46 12.06 -10.41 -10.87
C ALA A 46 13.24 -10.25 -9.90
N PHE A 47 12.99 -9.76 -8.69
CA PHE A 47 14.01 -9.61 -7.66
C PHE A 47 14.65 -10.95 -7.30
N ASN A 48 13.82 -11.97 -7.05
CA ASN A 48 14.27 -13.32 -6.76
C ASN A 48 15.16 -13.88 -7.88
N ALA A 49 14.76 -13.69 -9.15
CA ALA A 49 15.52 -14.17 -10.31
C ALA A 49 16.86 -13.44 -10.48
N LEU A 50 16.89 -12.12 -10.26
CA LEU A 50 18.11 -11.30 -10.44
C LEU A 50 19.14 -11.53 -9.33
N TYR A 51 18.70 -11.73 -8.10
CA TYR A 51 19.56 -11.71 -6.93
C TYR A 51 19.67 -13.07 -6.21
N GLY A 52 18.99 -14.10 -6.71
CA GLY A 52 19.06 -15.45 -6.13
C GLY A 52 18.35 -15.56 -4.77
N HIS A 53 17.20 -14.91 -4.64
CA HIS A 53 16.38 -14.92 -3.42
C HIS A 53 15.06 -15.69 -3.60
N CYS A 54 14.34 -15.88 -2.51
CA CYS A 54 13.07 -16.60 -2.45
C CYS A 54 12.02 -15.85 -1.63
N LEU A 55 11.89 -14.55 -1.86
CA LEU A 55 10.87 -13.74 -1.19
C LEU A 55 9.46 -14.14 -1.65
N THR A 56 8.49 -14.06 -0.74
CA THR A 56 7.06 -14.18 -1.03
C THR A 56 6.44 -12.83 -1.36
N GLU A 57 5.24 -12.82 -1.94
CA GLU A 57 4.48 -11.58 -2.18
C GLU A 57 4.18 -10.83 -0.86
N GLU A 58 3.77 -11.56 0.18
CA GLU A 58 3.57 -11.00 1.52
C GLU A 58 4.84 -10.30 2.03
N GLN A 59 6.01 -10.93 1.89
CA GLN A 59 7.28 -10.34 2.31
C GLN A 59 7.62 -9.08 1.50
N GLY A 60 7.26 -9.03 0.21
CA GLY A 60 7.37 -7.83 -0.60
C GLY A 60 6.53 -6.68 -0.05
N TRP A 61 5.27 -6.94 0.29
CA TRP A 61 4.40 -5.92 0.92
C TRP A 61 4.91 -5.50 2.31
N MET A 62 5.36 -6.43 3.15
CA MET A 62 5.94 -6.10 4.45
C MET A 62 7.21 -5.25 4.33
N PHE A 63 8.01 -5.46 3.28
CA PHE A 63 9.15 -4.61 2.98
C PHE A 63 8.71 -3.16 2.67
N MET A 64 7.62 -2.99 1.91
CA MET A 64 7.05 -1.66 1.63
C MET A 64 6.47 -0.98 2.88
N VAL A 65 5.88 -1.75 3.81
CA VAL A 65 5.46 -1.24 5.12
C VAL A 65 6.66 -0.69 5.90
N LEU A 66 7.76 -1.43 5.95
CA LEU A 66 8.99 -0.97 6.61
C LEU A 66 9.55 0.31 5.96
N LEU A 67 9.48 0.43 4.63
CA LEU A 67 9.87 1.65 3.92
C LEU A 67 9.03 2.86 4.38
N LYS A 68 7.69 2.71 4.43
CA LYS A 68 6.80 3.79 4.87
C LYS A 68 7.01 4.14 6.34
N GLN A 69 7.18 3.14 7.20
CA GLN A 69 7.52 3.36 8.61
C GLN A 69 8.87 4.07 8.77
N SER A 70 9.87 3.75 7.97
CA SER A 70 11.17 4.42 7.99
C SER A 70 11.10 5.87 7.52
N ARG A 71 10.18 6.21 6.61
CA ARG A 71 9.96 7.60 6.18
C ARG A 71 9.21 8.38 7.26
N ALA A 72 8.14 7.80 7.80
CA ALA A 72 7.38 8.42 8.88
C ALA A 72 8.20 8.65 10.16
N SER A 73 9.27 7.88 10.40
CA SER A 73 10.12 8.02 11.59
C SER A 73 11.14 9.16 11.51
N CYS A 74 11.33 9.79 10.34
CA CYS A 74 12.28 10.88 10.17
C CYS A 74 11.70 12.05 9.37
N GLY A 75 12.03 13.28 9.77
CA GLY A 75 11.63 14.48 9.05
C GLY A 75 10.26 15.03 9.44
N VAL A 76 9.51 15.53 8.45
CA VAL A 76 8.22 16.21 8.63
C VAL A 76 7.06 15.23 8.48
N PHE A 77 5.94 15.52 9.12
CA PHE A 77 4.73 14.72 8.97
C PHE A 77 4.23 14.74 7.52
N VAL A 78 4.07 13.54 6.95
CA VAL A 78 3.50 13.30 5.61
C VAL A 78 2.39 12.26 5.76
N ALA A 79 1.14 12.66 5.53
CA ALA A 79 -0.02 11.77 5.67
C ALA A 79 0.08 10.51 4.80
N ASP A 80 0.57 10.65 3.56
CA ASP A 80 0.78 9.57 2.59
C ASP A 80 1.62 8.42 3.13
N ASP A 81 2.54 8.65 4.08
CA ASP A 81 3.33 7.57 4.65
C ASP A 81 2.47 6.59 5.49
N TYR A 82 1.46 7.12 6.19
CA TYR A 82 0.54 6.31 6.98
C TYR A 82 -0.59 5.71 6.13
N GLU A 83 -1.10 6.48 5.16
CA GLU A 83 -2.14 6.02 4.23
C GLU A 83 -1.65 4.83 3.39
N ASP A 84 -0.44 4.95 2.80
CA ASP A 84 0.17 3.84 2.08
C ASP A 84 0.58 2.70 2.99
N GLY A 85 1.07 2.99 4.21
CA GLY A 85 1.40 1.95 5.18
C GLY A 85 0.19 1.06 5.49
N ALA A 86 -0.98 1.67 5.70
CA ALA A 86 -2.23 0.95 5.89
C ALA A 86 -2.63 0.13 4.65
N ALA A 87 -2.54 0.73 3.45
CA ALA A 87 -2.83 0.03 2.20
C ALA A 87 -1.90 -1.18 1.97
N TYR A 88 -0.60 -1.02 2.18
CA TYR A 88 0.38 -2.09 2.01
C TYR A 88 0.20 -3.22 3.02
N PHE A 89 -0.17 -2.91 4.26
CA PHE A 89 -0.45 -3.94 5.26
C PHE A 89 -1.70 -4.75 4.88
N ALA A 90 -2.74 -4.09 4.36
CA ALA A 90 -3.93 -4.75 3.84
C ALA A 90 -3.63 -5.69 2.65
N LEU A 91 -2.85 -5.22 1.66
CA LEU A 91 -2.42 -6.01 0.51
C LEU A 91 -1.53 -7.21 0.92
N GLY A 92 -0.66 -7.02 1.91
CA GLY A 92 0.11 -8.11 2.51
C GLY A 92 -0.79 -9.14 3.20
N GLY A 93 -1.84 -8.68 3.89
CA GLY A 93 -2.88 -9.54 4.48
C GLY A 93 -3.65 -10.35 3.43
N GLU A 94 -3.97 -9.75 2.29
CA GLU A 94 -4.60 -10.46 1.16
C GLU A 94 -3.67 -11.56 0.61
N ALA A 95 -2.40 -11.24 0.36
CA ALA A 95 -1.41 -12.22 -0.10
C ALA A 95 -1.23 -13.37 0.91
N ALA A 96 -1.18 -13.03 2.20
CA ALA A 96 -1.13 -13.98 3.31
C ALA A 96 -2.35 -14.91 3.34
N ALA A 97 -3.55 -14.35 3.20
CA ALA A 97 -4.80 -15.11 3.20
C ALA A 97 -4.84 -16.08 2.02
N LYS A 98 -4.53 -15.61 0.80
CA LYS A 98 -4.44 -16.46 -0.40
C LYS A 98 -3.46 -17.62 -0.22
N ALA A 99 -2.35 -17.41 0.50
CA ALA A 99 -1.33 -18.42 0.70
C ALA A 99 -1.63 -19.42 1.84
N ARG A 100 -2.34 -18.98 2.89
CA ARG A 100 -2.41 -19.72 4.18
C ARG A 100 -3.81 -19.93 4.75
N ALA A 101 -4.81 -19.16 4.37
CA ALA A 101 -6.17 -19.31 4.88
C ALA A 101 -6.92 -20.36 4.04
N GLN A 102 -7.05 -21.57 4.57
CA GLN A 102 -7.89 -22.65 4.06
C GLN A 102 -9.07 -22.86 5.01
#